data_AF-A0A0L0QSU3-F1
#
_entry.id   AF-A0A0L0QSU3-F1
#
_cell.length_a   1.000
_cell.length_b   1.000
_cell.length_c   1.000
_cell.angle_alpha   90.00
_cell.angle_beta   90.00
_cell.angle_gamma   90.00
#
_symmetry.space_group_name_H-M   'P 1'
#
loop_
_entity.id
_entity.type
_entity.pdbx_description
1 polymer ?
#
loop_
_entity_poly.entity_id
_entity_poly.type
_entity_poly.pdbx_seq_one_letter_code
_entity_poly.pdbx_strand_id
1 'polypeptide(L)'
;MKRKLSNSLIIAAAGSGKTTELIKQIIQKANILPNDKYLVVITYTNSATNEILERLQKKVSVQPNIFVGTIHSFLIKFLIKPYGKVLGLVPNELIITDYEIKVNKSSKNKFVEKNMIVSTFLRKESLPTII
;
A
#
# COMPACT_ATOMS: atom_id res chain seq x y z
N MET A 1 -4.17 24.46 20.09
CA MET A 1 -4.76 25.11 18.88
C MET A 1 -5.52 24.06 18.06
N LYS A 2 -6.86 24.10 17.96
CA LYS A 2 -7.63 23.20 17.10
C LYS A 2 -7.47 23.65 15.65
N ARG A 3 -6.80 22.87 14.80
CA ARG A 3 -6.67 23.16 13.37
C ARG A 3 -8.03 22.86 12.71
N LYS A 4 -8.68 23.86 12.12
CA LYS A 4 -9.92 23.67 11.34
C LYS A 4 -9.58 22.76 10.15
N LEU A 5 -10.16 21.57 10.11
CA LEU A 5 -10.02 20.66 8.97
C LEU A 5 -10.90 21.21 7.84
N SER A 6 -10.27 21.69 6.77
CA SER A 6 -10.95 22.09 5.53
C SER A 6 -10.91 20.92 4.55
N ASN A 7 -12.07 20.35 4.25
CA ASN A 7 -12.19 19.31 3.23
C ASN A 7 -12.32 19.98 1.85
N SER A 8 -11.74 19.34 0.83
CA SER A 8 -11.85 19.78 -0.56
C SER A 8 -12.46 18.66 -1.39
N LEU A 9 -13.41 19.01 -2.27
CA LEU A 9 -13.99 18.11 -3.26
C LEU A 9 -13.70 18.69 -4.64
N ILE A 10 -13.05 17.90 -5.49
CA ILE A 10 -12.72 18.26 -6.86
C ILE A 10 -13.54 17.37 -7.78
N ILE A 11 -14.46 17.98 -8.53
CA ILE A 11 -15.25 17.31 -9.58
C ILE A 11 -14.61 17.69 -10.91
N ALA A 12 -14.31 16.68 -11.75
CA ALA A 12 -13.63 16.93 -13.01
C ALA A 12 -13.97 15.87 -14.06
N ALA A 13 -14.12 16.30 -15.32
CA ALA A 13 -14.38 15.44 -16.47
C ALA A 13 -13.16 14.56 -16.84
N ALA A 14 -13.36 13.52 -17.66
CA ALA A 14 -12.25 12.75 -18.21
C ALA A 14 -11.26 13.67 -18.96
N GLY A 15 -9.96 13.36 -18.90
CA GLY A 15 -8.93 14.17 -19.56
C GLY A 15 -8.61 15.53 -18.91
N SER A 16 -9.35 15.97 -17.89
CA SER A 16 -9.16 17.29 -17.26
C SER A 16 -7.90 17.44 -16.37
N GLY A 17 -6.98 16.47 -16.41
CA GLY A 17 -5.75 16.52 -15.61
C GLY A 17 -5.90 16.19 -14.11
N LYS A 18 -6.97 15.48 -13.69
CA LYS A 18 -7.20 15.10 -12.28
C LYS A 18 -5.98 14.50 -11.59
N THR A 19 -5.35 13.50 -12.22
CA THR A 19 -4.17 12.83 -11.66
C THR A 19 -2.99 13.79 -11.55
N THR A 20 -2.80 14.67 -12.54
CA THR A 20 -1.74 15.69 -12.53
C THR A 20 -1.91 16.66 -11.38
N GLU A 21 -3.14 17.12 -11.13
CA GLU A 21 -3.44 18.03 -10.04
C GLU A 21 -3.29 17.35 -8.67
N LEU A 22 -3.74 16.09 -8.55
CA LEU A 22 -3.52 15.27 -7.36
C LEU A 22 -2.03 15.15 -7.03
N ILE A 23 -1.17 14.85 -8.01
CA ILE A 23 0.28 14.75 -7.83
C ILE A 23 0.88 16.07 -7.34
N LYS A 24 0.45 17.22 -7.88
CA LYS A 24 0.91 18.53 -7.39
C LYS A 24 0.55 18.74 -5.93
N GLN A 25 -0.67 18.40 -5.53
CA GLN A 25 -1.10 18.49 -4.13
C GLN A 25 -0.29 17.58 -3.23
N ILE A 26 -0.01 16.35 -3.66
CA ILE A 26 0.83 15.41 -2.90
C ILE A 26 2.20 16.02 -2.63
N ILE A 27 2.86 16.57 -3.65
CA ILE A 27 4.19 17.20 -3.52
C ILE A 27 4.14 18.39 -2.54
N GLN A 28 3.15 19.27 -2.70
CA GLN A 28 3.00 20.42 -1.80
C GLN A 28 2.78 19.99 -0.34
N LYS A 29 1.98 18.95 -0.10
CA LYS A 29 1.71 18.43 1.24
C LYS A 29 2.90 17.68 1.81
N ALA A 30 3.65 16.95 0.99
CA ALA A 30 4.85 16.23 1.40
C ALA A 30 5.93 17.17 1.96
N ASN A 31 6.09 18.36 1.38
CA ASN A 31 7.09 19.33 1.82
C ASN A 31 6.83 19.92 3.22
N ILE A 32 5.59 19.86 3.69
CA ILE A 32 5.18 20.40 5.00
C ILE A 32 4.68 19.28 5.93
N LEU A 33 4.92 18.01 5.58
CA LEU A 33 4.44 16.85 6.31
C LEU A 33 5.32 16.64 7.56
N PRO A 34 4.74 16.65 8.76
CA PRO A 34 5.48 16.30 9.98
C PRO A 34 5.96 14.83 9.95
N ASN A 35 7.13 14.57 10.53
CA ASN A 35 7.74 13.22 10.56
C ASN A 35 6.88 12.18 11.32
N ASP A 36 6.04 12.63 12.25
CA ASP A 36 5.13 11.80 13.05
C ASP A 36 3.77 11.55 12.36
N LYS A 37 3.59 12.02 11.12
CA LYS A 37 2.33 11.89 10.37
C LYS A 37 2.53 11.24 9.03
N TYR A 38 1.49 10.53 8.61
CA TYR A 38 1.40 9.96 7.27
C TYR A 38 0.56 10.84 6.35
N LEU A 39 1.04 11.02 5.11
CA LEU A 39 0.21 11.44 3.99
C LEU A 39 -0.29 10.19 3.27
N VAL A 40 -1.61 10.00 3.24
CA VAL A 40 -2.26 8.81 2.70
C VAL A 40 -3.00 9.18 1.42
N VAL A 41 -2.62 8.53 0.32
CA VAL A 41 -3.26 8.63 -0.99
C VAL A 41 -3.87 7.28 -1.33
N ILE A 42 -5.20 7.26 -1.43
CA ILE A 42 -5.96 6.03 -1.69
C ILE A 42 -6.58 6.11 -3.08
N THR A 43 -6.49 5.01 -3.83
CA THR A 43 -7.15 4.84 -5.13
C THR A 43 -7.90 3.51 -5.20
N TYR A 44 -8.67 3.32 -6.27
CA TYR A 44 -9.46 2.10 -6.46
C TYR A 44 -8.63 0.92 -7.01
N THR A 45 -7.63 1.19 -7.87
CA THR A 45 -6.89 0.14 -8.59
C THR A 45 -5.38 0.23 -8.37
N ASN A 46 -4.71 -0.92 -8.40
CA ASN A 46 -3.25 -1.00 -8.37
C ASN A 46 -2.60 -0.28 -9.56
N SER A 47 -3.25 -0.30 -10.73
CA SER A 47 -2.78 0.44 -11.90
C SER A 47 -2.73 1.96 -11.65
N ALA A 48 -3.75 2.53 -11.01
CA ALA A 48 -3.73 3.94 -10.64
C ALA A 48 -2.67 4.25 -9.56
N THR A 49 -2.48 3.34 -8.60
CA THR A 49 -1.39 3.45 -7.60
C THR A 49 -0.03 3.55 -8.31
N ASN A 50 0.21 2.64 -9.25
CA ASN A 50 1.43 2.61 -10.06
C ASN A 50 1.65 3.91 -10.83
N GLU A 51 0.63 4.38 -11.54
CA GLU A 51 0.71 5.63 -12.32
C GLU A 51 1.08 6.81 -11.42
N ILE A 52 0.47 6.92 -10.22
CA ILE A 52 0.76 7.99 -9.27
C ILE A 52 2.19 7.87 -8.74
N LEU A 53 2.61 6.69 -8.32
CA LEU A 53 3.97 6.44 -7.80
C LEU A 53 5.04 6.75 -8.84
N GLU A 54 4.89 6.25 -10.07
CA GLU A 54 5.84 6.48 -11.16
C GLU A 54 6.00 7.98 -11.44
N ARG A 55 4.88 8.72 -11.50
CA ARG A 55 4.92 10.17 -11.74
C ARG A 55 5.45 10.96 -10.55
N LEU A 56 5.27 10.50 -9.32
CA LEU A 56 5.85 11.10 -8.12
C LEU A 56 7.36 10.91 -8.08
N GLN A 57 7.84 9.69 -8.33
CA GLN A 57 9.27 9.34 -8.33
C GLN A 57 10.07 10.15 -9.36
N LYS A 58 9.44 10.50 -10.49
CA LYS A 58 10.03 11.40 -11.50
C LYS A 58 10.23 12.84 -11.03
N LYS A 59 9.57 13.25 -9.94
CA LYS A 59 9.54 14.65 -9.47
C LYS A 59 10.22 14.84 -8.11
N VAL A 60 10.11 13.86 -7.21
CA VAL A 60 10.61 13.93 -5.84
C VAL A 60 10.96 12.54 -5.32
N SER A 61 11.93 12.47 -4.40
CA SER A 61 12.11 11.26 -3.58
C SER A 61 10.89 11.07 -2.69
N VAL A 62 10.25 9.90 -2.81
CA VAL A 62 9.07 9.58 -2.01
C VAL A 62 9.52 9.30 -0.57
N GLN A 63 9.11 10.16 0.35
CA GLN A 63 9.42 10.01 1.77
C GLN A 63 8.71 8.79 2.37
N PRO A 64 9.29 8.11 3.37
CA PRO A 64 8.73 6.88 3.94
C PRO A 64 7.36 7.07 4.64
N ASN A 65 7.03 8.30 5.01
CA ASN A 65 5.73 8.69 5.59
C ASN A 65 4.69 9.09 4.54
N ILE A 66 4.94 8.85 3.24
CA ILE A 66 3.95 8.96 2.17
C ILE A 66 3.50 7.55 1.78
N PHE A 67 2.20 7.30 1.89
CA PHE A 67 1.57 6.07 1.44
C PHE A 67 0.73 6.34 0.20
N VAL A 68 0.95 5.57 -0.86
CA VAL A 68 0.09 5.51 -2.04
C VAL A 68 -0.31 4.06 -2.23
N GLY A 69 -1.62 3.78 -2.25
CA GLY A 69 -2.11 2.41 -2.35
C GLY A 69 -3.62 2.34 -2.56
N THR A 70 -4.15 1.12 -2.61
CA THR A 70 -5.60 0.95 -2.63
C THR A 70 -6.19 1.06 -1.22
N ILE A 71 -7.52 1.08 -1.13
CA ILE A 71 -8.19 0.99 0.17
C ILE A 71 -7.84 -0.33 0.89
N HIS A 72 -7.69 -1.43 0.16
CA HIS A 72 -7.31 -2.72 0.72
C HIS A 72 -5.89 -2.67 1.29
N SER A 73 -4.94 -2.16 0.50
CA SER A 73 -3.55 -1.92 0.89
C SER A 73 -3.46 -1.09 2.18
N PHE A 74 -4.26 -0.03 2.25
CA PHE A 74 -4.34 0.86 3.41
C PHE A 74 -4.82 0.12 4.66
N LEU A 75 -5.97 -0.58 4.56
CA LEU A 75 -6.53 -1.33 5.69
C LEU A 75 -5.58 -2.41 6.17
N ILE A 76 -4.92 -3.11 5.26
CA ILE A 76 -3.92 -4.13 5.61
C ILE A 76 -2.76 -3.52 6.40
N LYS A 77 -2.16 -2.45 5.88
CA LYS A 77 -0.96 -1.84 6.46
C LYS A 77 -1.23 -1.15 7.79
N PHE A 78 -2.28 -0.34 7.85
CA PHE A 78 -2.53 0.56 8.99
C PHE A 78 -3.54 0.02 10.00
N LEU A 79 -4.29 -1.03 9.67
CA LEU A 79 -5.34 -1.57 10.53
C LEU A 79 -5.12 -3.05 10.87
N ILE A 80 -5.12 -3.92 9.87
CA ILE A 80 -5.12 -5.38 10.09
C ILE A 80 -3.78 -5.84 10.66
N LYS A 81 -2.65 -5.43 10.08
CA LYS A 81 -1.33 -5.83 10.58
C LYS A 81 -1.04 -5.33 12.01
N PRO A 82 -1.24 -4.05 12.35
CA PRO A 82 -0.93 -3.56 13.70
C PRO A 82 -1.90 -4.06 14.78
N TYR A 83 -3.21 -4.17 14.47
CA TYR A 83 -4.22 -4.47 15.49
C TYR A 83 -4.78 -5.90 15.42
N GLY A 84 -4.83 -6.51 14.25
CA GLY A 84 -5.42 -7.84 14.08
C GLY A 84 -4.73 -8.90 14.92
N LYS A 85 -3.39 -8.84 15.04
CA LYS A 85 -2.62 -9.78 15.87
C LYS A 85 -2.92 -9.57 17.36
N VAL A 86 -2.95 -8.32 17.81
CA VAL A 86 -3.23 -7.96 19.21
C VAL A 86 -4.64 -8.41 19.62
N LEU A 87 -5.59 -8.35 18.69
CA LEU A 87 -6.98 -8.75 18.91
C LEU A 87 -7.24 -10.25 18.68
N GLY A 88 -6.24 -11.03 18.28
CA GLY A 88 -6.42 -12.45 17.95
C GLY A 88 -7.27 -12.70 16.70
N LEU A 89 -7.46 -11.69 15.84
CA LEU A 89 -8.28 -11.77 14.62
C LEU A 89 -7.52 -12.35 13.42
N VAL A 90 -6.18 -12.33 13.47
CA VAL A 90 -5.33 -12.89 12.42
C VAL A 90 -4.22 -13.74 13.04
N PRO A 91 -3.64 -14.69 12.27
CA PRO A 91 -2.51 -15.48 12.75
C PRO A 91 -1.30 -14.61 13.14
N ASN A 92 -0.43 -15.15 13.99
CA ASN A 92 0.82 -14.49 14.39
C ASN A 92 1.75 -14.14 13.22
N GLU A 93 1.63 -14.89 12.13
CA GLU A 93 2.37 -14.72 10.88
C GLU A 93 1.34 -14.66 9.75
N LEU A 94 1.16 -13.47 9.19
CA LEU A 94 0.17 -13.18 8.16
C LEU A 94 0.88 -12.84 6.85
N ILE A 95 0.72 -13.71 5.86
CA ILE A 95 1.17 -13.48 4.49
C ILE A 95 -0.08 -13.16 3.66
N ILE A 96 -0.04 -12.03 2.96
CA ILE A 96 -1.12 -11.59 2.07
C ILE A 96 -0.52 -11.48 0.68
N THR A 97 -1.12 -12.17 -0.29
CA THR A 97 -0.67 -12.19 -1.67
C THR A 97 -1.87 -12.33 -2.58
N ASP A 98 -1.77 -11.73 -3.75
CA ASP A 98 -2.64 -11.89 -4.91
C ASP A 98 -2.30 -13.16 -5.72
N TYR A 99 -1.22 -13.87 -5.39
CA TYR A 99 -0.86 -15.14 -6.00
C TYR A 99 -1.48 -16.33 -5.27
N GLU A 100 -2.11 -17.20 -6.05
CA GLU A 100 -2.46 -18.53 -5.56
C GLU A 100 -1.19 -19.39 -5.46
N ILE A 101 -0.86 -19.86 -4.25
CA ILE A 101 0.29 -20.73 -4.00
C ILE A 101 -0.20 -22.17 -3.92
N LYS A 102 0.08 -22.96 -4.96
CA LYS A 102 -0.17 -24.40 -4.95
C LYS A 102 0.92 -25.09 -4.12
N VAL A 103 0.56 -25.53 -2.91
CA VAL A 103 1.44 -26.32 -2.06
C VAL A 103 1.22 -27.79 -2.37
N ASN A 104 2.21 -28.44 -2.98
CA ASN A 104 2.20 -29.89 -3.10
C ASN A 104 2.33 -30.48 -1.70
N LYS A 105 1.26 -31.12 -1.19
CA LYS A 105 1.19 -31.76 0.15
C LYS A 105 2.07 -33.02 0.27
N SER A 106 3.17 -33.10 -0.46
CA SER A 106 4.03 -34.28 -0.51
C SER A 106 4.76 -34.54 0.80
N SER A 107 4.79 -33.57 1.74
CA SER A 107 5.49 -33.70 3.02
C SER A 107 4.59 -33.28 4.21
N LYS A 108 4.39 -34.17 5.21
CA LYS A 108 3.58 -33.90 6.42
C LYS A 108 4.23 -32.89 7.39
N ASN A 109 5.44 -32.40 7.11
CA ASN A 109 6.17 -31.50 8.00
C ASN A 109 5.81 -30.03 7.74
N LYS A 110 5.07 -29.41 8.67
CA LYS A 110 4.64 -28.01 8.60
C LYS A 110 5.79 -27.01 8.41
N PHE A 111 6.98 -27.30 8.92
CA PHE A 111 8.15 -26.42 8.74
C PHE A 111 8.65 -26.43 7.30
N VAL A 112 8.68 -27.61 6.67
CA VAL A 112 9.07 -27.78 5.27
C VAL A 112 8.05 -27.12 4.34
N GLU A 113 6.75 -27.34 4.58
CA GLU A 113 5.68 -26.68 3.82
C GLU A 113 5.78 -25.16 3.91
N LYS A 114 6.00 -24.60 5.10
CA LYS A 114 6.20 -23.16 5.32
C LYS A 114 7.38 -22.63 4.50
N ASN A 115 8.55 -23.26 4.57
CA ASN A 115 9.73 -22.81 3.82
C ASN A 115 9.53 -22.93 2.30
N MET A 116 8.77 -23.91 1.84
CA MET A 116 8.38 -24.03 0.43
C MET A 116 7.48 -22.87 -0.03
N ILE A 117 6.50 -22.48 0.80
CA ILE A 117 5.62 -21.34 0.53
C ILE A 117 6.44 -20.05 0.46
N VAL A 118 7.28 -19.79 1.48
CA VAL A 118 8.09 -18.57 1.56
C VAL A 118 9.08 -18.46 0.40
N SER A 119 9.81 -19.54 0.07
CA SER A 119 10.74 -19.53 -1.06
C SER A 119 10.03 -19.37 -2.42
N THR A 120 8.81 -19.87 -2.57
CA THR A 120 8.00 -19.66 -3.78
C THR A 120 7.52 -18.22 -3.90
N PHE A 121 7.13 -17.62 -2.77
CA PHE A 121 6.76 -16.21 -2.70
C PHE A 121 7.95 -15.28 -3.03
N LEU A 122 9.11 -15.47 -2.40
CA LEU A 122 10.31 -14.65 -2.63
C LEU A 122 10.82 -14.69 -4.08
N ARG A 123 10.65 -15.83 -4.77
CA ARG A 123 10.97 -15.94 -6.20
C ARG A 123 10.05 -15.05 -7.05
N LYS A 124 8.78 -14.91 -6.68
CA LYS A 124 7.80 -14.09 -7.40
C LYS A 124 7.88 -12.59 -7.05
N GLU A 125 8.34 -12.21 -5.85
CA GLU A 125 8.56 -10.80 -5.46
C GLU A 125 9.66 -10.08 -6.25
N SER A 126 10.43 -10.78 -7.09
CA SER A 126 11.27 -10.13 -8.11
C SER A 126 10.45 -9.34 -9.16
N LEU A 127 9.12 -9.50 -9.15
CA LEU A 127 8.16 -8.62 -9.80
C LEU A 127 7.47 -7.75 -8.73
N PRO A 128 7.28 -6.44 -8.97
CA PRO A 128 6.81 -5.51 -7.94
C PRO A 128 5.43 -5.94 -7.43
N THR A 129 5.38 -6.46 -6.20
CA THR A 129 4.14 -6.85 -5.53
C THR A 129 3.65 -5.65 -4.72
N ILE A 130 2.60 -5.00 -5.22
CA ILE A 130 1.89 -3.96 -4.48
C ILE A 130 0.71 -4.63 -3.78
N ILE A 131 0.86 -4.81 -2.47
CA ILE A 131 -0.27 -5.07 -1.58
C ILE A 131 -1.09 -3.80 -1.49
#